data_AF-A0A286UG66-F1
#
_entry.id   AF-A0A286UG66-F1
#
_cell.length_a   1.000
_cell.length_b   1.000
_cell.length_c   1.000
_cell.angle_alpha   90.00
_cell.angle_beta   90.00
_cell.angle_gamma   90.00
#
_symmetry.space_group_name_H-M   'P 1'
#
loop_
_entity.id
_entity.type
_entity.pdbx_description
1 polymer ?
#
loop_
_entity_poly.entity_id
_entity_poly.type
_entity_poly.pdbx_seq_one_letter_code
_entity_poly.pdbx_strand_id
1 'polypeptide(L)'
;MFGTLISRSVTINASGRAVQRTATRSIITLAEKKYTARAVASGAGRNGNVHSVGEGGGPPPLKLSTPKELGGKGDGANPEQLFAMGYASCFLGALQLIASKAGKKDAIASAKIHADVHLGVPQGMEGFGVNVDIKVEGVEDEKLIQAAHEFCPYSRALTHGAKVTVSKA
;
A
#
# COMPACT_ATOMS: atom_id res chain seq x y z
N MET A 1 -8.61 -8.68 36.78
CA MET A 1 -7.21 -9.14 36.87
C MET A 1 -7.11 -10.53 36.26
N PHE A 2 -5.92 -10.87 35.74
CA PHE A 2 -5.54 -12.06 34.95
C PHE A 2 -5.65 -11.89 33.43
N GLY A 3 -4.51 -11.47 32.86
CA GLY A 3 -4.25 -11.41 31.43
C GLY A 3 -3.71 -12.75 30.90
N THR A 4 -4.05 -13.02 29.64
CA THR A 4 -3.65 -14.21 28.90
C THR A 4 -2.21 -14.04 28.39
N LEU A 5 -1.29 -14.87 28.89
CA LEU A 5 0.08 -14.96 28.42
C LEU A 5 0.12 -15.58 27.00
N ILE A 6 0.49 -14.77 26.00
CA ILE A 6 0.90 -15.26 24.70
C ILE A 6 2.31 -15.84 24.85
N SER A 7 2.40 -17.16 24.85
CA SER A 7 3.68 -17.88 24.85
C SER A 7 4.45 -17.58 23.57
N ARG A 8 5.45 -16.68 23.66
CA ARG A 8 6.46 -16.48 22.62
C ARG A 8 7.52 -17.56 22.77
N SER A 9 7.57 -18.50 21.83
CA SER A 9 8.66 -19.47 21.75
C SER A 9 9.96 -18.76 21.41
N VAL A 10 10.79 -18.49 22.42
CA VAL A 10 12.16 -17.97 22.26
C VAL A 10 13.09 -19.16 22.11
N THR A 11 13.73 -19.33 20.94
CA THR A 11 14.79 -20.32 20.75
C THR A 11 16.13 -19.67 21.07
N ILE A 12 16.81 -20.20 22.09
CA ILE A 12 18.12 -19.73 22.55
C ILE A 12 19.20 -20.50 21.77
N ASN A 13 20.14 -19.78 21.17
CA ASN A 13 21.36 -20.33 20.55
C ASN A 13 22.28 -20.89 21.66
N ALA A 14 23.13 -21.87 21.33
CA ALA A 14 24.20 -22.40 22.19
C ALA A 14 25.07 -21.36 22.95
N SER A 15 25.06 -20.08 22.55
CA SER A 15 25.72 -18.95 23.23
C SER A 15 24.83 -18.11 24.17
N GLY A 16 23.58 -18.52 24.43
CA GLY A 16 22.68 -17.82 25.37
C GLY A 16 22.07 -16.52 24.83
N ARG A 17 22.34 -16.13 23.58
CA ARG A 17 21.75 -14.92 22.96
C ARG A 17 20.41 -15.23 22.31
N ALA A 18 19.41 -14.39 22.58
CA ALA A 18 18.16 -14.37 21.84
C ALA A 18 18.43 -14.06 20.36
N VAL A 19 18.22 -15.04 19.50
CA VAL A 19 18.28 -14.82 18.04
C VAL A 19 16.91 -14.30 17.61
N GLN A 20 16.79 -12.99 17.42
CA GLN A 20 15.67 -12.45 16.65
C GLN A 20 15.80 -13.00 15.22
N ARG A 21 14.98 -14.00 14.89
CA ARG A 21 14.75 -14.39 13.50
C ARG A 21 14.14 -13.17 12.79
N THR A 22 14.97 -12.45 12.06
CA THR A 22 14.48 -11.48 11.06
C THR A 22 13.59 -12.27 10.11
N ALA A 23 12.27 -12.03 10.16
CA ALA A 23 11.35 -12.65 9.23
C ALA A 23 11.78 -12.24 7.82
N THR A 24 12.38 -13.15 7.07
CA THR A 24 12.68 -12.95 5.65
C THR A 24 11.35 -12.85 4.93
N ARG A 25 10.88 -11.62 4.71
CA ARG A 25 9.70 -11.37 3.87
C ARG A 25 9.96 -12.01 2.50
N SER A 26 9.04 -12.86 2.05
CA SER A 26 9.07 -13.44 0.72
C SER A 26 8.75 -12.36 -0.32
N ILE A 27 9.76 -11.76 -0.94
CA ILE A 27 9.58 -10.72 -1.96
C ILE A 27 8.76 -11.29 -3.12
N ILE A 28 7.68 -10.58 -3.53
CA ILE A 28 6.84 -10.98 -4.66
C ILE A 28 7.58 -10.72 -5.98
N THR A 29 7.66 -11.76 -6.82
CA THR A 29 8.09 -11.69 -8.23
C THR A 29 6.97 -12.13 -9.17
N LEU A 30 6.83 -11.49 -10.33
CA LEU A 30 5.79 -11.83 -11.32
C LEU A 30 6.29 -12.91 -12.28
N ALA A 31 5.57 -14.03 -12.37
CA ALA A 31 5.78 -15.04 -13.42
C ALA A 31 5.30 -14.53 -14.78
N GLU A 32 4.22 -13.75 -14.80
CA GLU A 32 3.64 -13.15 -16.00
C GLU A 32 3.23 -11.70 -15.72
N LYS A 33 3.46 -10.79 -16.68
CA LYS A 33 3.03 -9.39 -16.61
C LYS A 33 1.74 -9.20 -17.40
N LYS A 34 0.62 -8.95 -16.72
CA LYS A 34 -0.68 -8.71 -17.37
C LYS A 34 -0.87 -7.29 -17.89
N TYR A 35 -0.27 -6.30 -17.21
CA TYR A 35 -0.38 -4.89 -17.56
C TYR A 35 0.86 -4.12 -17.08
N THR A 36 1.18 -2.99 -17.73
CA THR A 36 2.27 -2.09 -17.32
C THR A 36 1.81 -0.64 -17.48
N ALA A 37 1.54 0.03 -16.37
CA ALA A 37 1.43 1.48 -16.33
C ALA A 37 2.83 2.11 -16.37
N ARG A 38 2.99 3.22 -17.08
CA ARG A 38 4.24 4.00 -17.12
C ARG A 38 3.95 5.46 -16.84
N ALA A 39 4.85 6.11 -16.11
CA ALA A 39 4.77 7.52 -15.79
C ALA A 39 6.18 8.12 -15.75
N VAL A 40 6.26 9.43 -16.02
CA VAL A 40 7.50 10.20 -15.92
C VAL A 40 7.25 11.37 -14.98
N ALA A 41 8.13 11.52 -14.00
CA ALA A 41 8.20 12.70 -13.12
C ALA A 41 9.45 13.52 -13.47
N SER A 42 9.32 14.85 -13.53
CA SER A 42 10.42 15.76 -13.85
C SER A 42 10.28 17.10 -13.12
N GLY A 43 11.36 17.88 -13.09
CA GLY A 43 11.43 19.16 -12.38
C GLY A 43 11.80 19.00 -10.90
N ALA A 44 11.27 19.87 -10.04
CA ALA A 44 11.67 20.02 -8.65
C ALA A 44 11.09 18.94 -7.69
N GLY A 45 11.21 17.66 -8.06
CA GLY A 45 10.77 16.53 -7.22
C GLY A 45 9.31 16.63 -6.81
N ARG A 46 9.05 16.74 -5.49
CA ARG A 46 7.70 16.90 -4.90
C ARG A 46 6.99 18.21 -5.28
N ASN A 47 7.68 19.13 -5.97
CA ASN A 47 7.12 20.36 -6.54
C ASN A 47 7.23 20.41 -8.09
N GLY A 48 7.48 19.25 -8.71
CA GLY A 48 7.62 19.11 -10.16
C GLY A 48 6.30 18.77 -10.85
N ASN A 49 6.39 17.99 -11.92
CA ASN A 49 5.24 17.50 -12.68
C ASN A 49 5.34 15.98 -12.85
N VAL A 50 4.19 15.32 -12.95
CA VAL A 50 4.08 13.90 -13.29
C VAL A 50 3.02 13.68 -14.36
N HIS A 51 3.30 12.79 -15.31
CA HIS A 51 2.34 12.41 -16.34
C HIS A 51 2.50 10.94 -16.71
N SER A 52 1.40 10.30 -17.14
CA SER A 52 1.43 8.96 -17.70
C SER A 52 1.99 8.97 -19.12
N VAL A 53 2.69 7.89 -19.48
CA VAL A 53 3.20 7.66 -20.83
C VAL A 53 2.80 6.25 -21.30
N GLY A 54 2.67 6.04 -22.61
CA GLY A 54 2.29 4.76 -23.20
C GLY A 54 0.89 4.74 -23.79
N GLU A 55 0.48 3.57 -24.29
CA GLU A 55 -0.78 3.39 -25.00
C GLU A 55 -1.98 3.28 -24.04
N GLY A 56 -3.12 3.84 -24.45
CA GLY A 56 -4.38 3.79 -23.70
C GLY A 56 -4.87 5.12 -23.12
N GLY A 57 -4.06 6.18 -23.20
CA GLY A 57 -4.39 7.48 -22.58
C GLY A 57 -4.28 7.42 -21.06
N GLY A 58 -3.70 8.45 -20.46
CA GLY A 58 -3.61 8.59 -19.00
C GLY A 58 -4.48 9.72 -18.48
N PRO A 59 -4.56 9.90 -17.15
CA PRO A 59 -5.06 11.13 -16.59
C PRO A 59 -4.27 12.33 -17.15
N PRO A 60 -4.85 13.54 -17.13
CA PRO A 60 -4.11 14.76 -17.45
C PRO A 60 -2.82 14.87 -16.62
N PRO A 61 -1.75 15.50 -17.16
CA PRO A 61 -0.55 15.79 -16.40
C PRO A 61 -0.87 16.51 -15.08
N LEU A 62 -0.21 16.10 -14.00
CA LEU A 62 -0.43 16.65 -12.67
C LEU A 62 0.77 17.49 -12.24
N LYS A 63 0.49 18.71 -11.78
CA LYS A 63 1.44 19.51 -11.01
C LYS A 63 1.53 18.95 -9.60
N LEU A 64 2.75 18.72 -9.13
CA LEU A 64 3.02 18.30 -7.77
C LEU A 64 3.30 19.52 -6.88
N SER A 65 2.87 19.43 -5.63
CA SER A 65 3.19 20.42 -4.60
C SER A 65 3.37 19.75 -3.26
N THR A 66 4.37 20.19 -2.51
CA THR A 66 4.54 19.75 -1.13
C THR A 66 3.37 20.30 -0.29
N PRO A 67 2.71 19.46 0.55
CA PRO A 67 1.63 19.91 1.43
C PRO A 67 2.07 21.03 2.38
N LYS A 68 1.12 21.85 2.84
CA LYS A 68 1.39 22.96 3.77
C LYS A 68 1.95 22.47 5.10
N GLU A 69 1.48 21.30 5.53
CA GLU A 69 1.89 20.59 6.74
C GLU A 69 3.37 20.17 6.69
N LEU A 70 3.94 20.07 5.49
CA LEU A 70 5.36 19.80 5.24
C LEU A 70 6.11 21.05 4.78
N GLY A 71 5.56 22.26 5.00
CA GLY A 71 6.18 23.54 4.66
C GLY A 71 6.09 23.95 3.19
N GLY A 72 5.27 23.27 2.39
CA GLY A 72 5.06 23.59 0.98
C GLY A 72 3.88 24.52 0.70
N LYS A 73 3.59 24.73 -0.60
CA LYS A 73 2.48 25.58 -1.04
C LYS A 73 1.12 24.88 -0.97
N GLY A 74 1.10 23.55 -1.12
CA GLY A 74 -0.13 22.75 -1.14
C GLY A 74 -1.06 23.05 -2.32
N ASP A 75 -0.54 23.61 -3.41
CA ASP A 75 -1.27 24.05 -4.61
C ASP A 75 -1.22 23.04 -5.77
N GLY A 76 -1.08 21.76 -5.44
CA GLY A 76 -0.95 20.65 -6.40
C GLY A 76 -1.14 19.31 -5.72
N ALA A 77 -1.10 18.23 -6.51
CA ALA A 77 -1.16 16.87 -5.97
C ALA A 77 0.14 16.51 -5.24
N ASN A 78 0.14 15.45 -4.46
CA ASN A 78 1.35 14.90 -3.86
C ASN A 78 1.42 13.37 -3.97
N PRO A 79 2.61 12.76 -3.83
CA PRO A 79 2.77 11.31 -3.96
C PRO A 79 1.87 10.50 -3.02
N GLU A 80 1.62 10.99 -1.81
CA GLU A 80 0.81 10.28 -0.81
C GLU A 80 -0.67 10.27 -1.21
N GLN A 81 -1.21 11.37 -1.73
CA GLN A 81 -2.55 11.44 -2.32
C GLN A 81 -2.70 10.47 -3.50
N LEU A 82 -1.71 10.42 -4.39
CA LEU A 82 -1.73 9.51 -5.53
C LEU A 82 -1.71 8.05 -5.07
N PHE A 83 -0.91 7.75 -4.04
CA PHE A 83 -0.89 6.43 -3.44
C PHE A 83 -2.20 6.07 -2.74
N ALA A 84 -2.82 7.00 -2.02
CA ALA A 84 -4.11 6.81 -1.36
C ALA A 84 -5.22 6.50 -2.37
N MET A 85 -5.32 7.29 -3.45
CA MET A 85 -6.29 7.06 -4.53
C MET A 85 -6.10 5.69 -5.20
N GLY A 86 -4.84 5.34 -5.48
CA GLY A 86 -4.50 4.04 -6.06
C GLY A 86 -4.84 2.88 -5.13
N TYR A 87 -4.52 3.00 -3.84
CA TYR A 87 -4.78 1.94 -2.88
C TYR A 87 -6.28 1.76 -2.62
N ALA A 88 -7.04 2.83 -2.33
CA ALA A 88 -8.49 2.75 -2.16
C ALA A 88 -9.17 2.05 -3.34
N SER A 89 -8.79 2.43 -4.56
CA SER A 89 -9.31 1.84 -5.80
C SER A 89 -8.91 0.36 -5.96
N CYS A 90 -7.65 0.03 -5.66
CA CYS A 90 -7.14 -1.35 -5.73
C CYS A 90 -7.83 -2.27 -4.73
N PHE A 91 -8.07 -1.79 -3.51
CA PHE A 91 -8.74 -2.55 -2.46
C PHE A 91 -10.22 -2.75 -2.78
N LEU A 92 -10.91 -1.72 -3.29
CA LEU A 92 -12.31 -1.86 -3.71
C LEU A 92 -12.46 -2.93 -4.81
N GLY A 93 -11.57 -2.92 -5.80
CA GLY A 93 -11.57 -3.95 -6.86
C GLY A 93 -11.30 -5.35 -6.32
N ALA A 94 -10.39 -5.49 -5.35
CA ALA A 94 -10.14 -6.77 -4.68
C ALA A 94 -11.38 -7.26 -3.91
N LEU A 95 -12.03 -6.38 -3.15
CA LEU A 95 -13.26 -6.66 -2.42
C LEU A 95 -14.38 -7.12 -3.36
N GLN A 96 -14.59 -6.42 -4.47
CA GLN A 96 -15.59 -6.78 -5.49
C GLN A 96 -15.33 -8.16 -6.08
N LEU A 97 -14.08 -8.49 -6.39
CA LEU A 97 -13.73 -9.80 -6.93
C LEU A 97 -13.97 -10.93 -5.90
N ILE A 98 -13.54 -10.73 -4.66
CA ILE A 98 -13.73 -11.73 -3.60
C ILE A 98 -15.23 -11.91 -3.28
N ALA A 99 -15.99 -10.82 -3.19
CA ALA A 99 -17.44 -10.86 -3.02
C ALA A 99 -18.12 -11.61 -4.16
N SER A 100 -17.70 -11.38 -5.41
CA SER A 100 -18.20 -12.11 -6.57
C SER A 100 -17.93 -13.61 -6.46
N LYS A 101 -16.71 -14.01 -6.06
CA LYS A 101 -16.35 -15.42 -5.90
C LYS A 101 -17.13 -16.10 -4.77
N ALA A 102 -17.51 -15.34 -3.74
CA ALA A 102 -18.29 -15.82 -2.61
C ALA A 102 -19.82 -15.78 -2.84
N GLY A 103 -20.29 -15.27 -3.99
CA GLY A 103 -21.73 -15.08 -4.23
C GLY A 103 -22.38 -13.99 -3.37
N LYS A 104 -21.60 -12.99 -2.92
CA LYS A 104 -22.01 -11.95 -1.96
C LYS A 104 -21.95 -10.52 -2.55
N LYS A 105 -22.23 -10.35 -3.85
CA LYS A 105 -22.13 -9.03 -4.51
C LYS A 105 -23.05 -7.98 -3.87
N ASP A 106 -24.26 -8.38 -3.49
CA ASP A 106 -25.24 -7.46 -2.91
C ASP A 106 -24.80 -6.94 -1.54
N ALA A 107 -23.99 -7.73 -0.80
CA ALA A 107 -23.47 -7.37 0.52
C ALA A 107 -22.40 -6.26 0.48
N ILE A 108 -21.95 -5.86 -0.72
CA ILE A 108 -20.96 -4.79 -0.90
C ILE A 108 -21.46 -3.69 -1.85
N ALA A 109 -22.76 -3.65 -2.16
CA ALA A 109 -23.31 -2.75 -3.18
C ALA A 109 -23.05 -1.26 -2.87
N SER A 110 -22.99 -0.90 -1.59
CA SER A 110 -22.69 0.46 -1.10
C SER A 110 -21.24 0.64 -0.62
N ALA A 111 -20.37 -0.33 -0.88
CA ALA A 111 -19.02 -0.34 -0.32
C ALA A 111 -18.19 0.87 -0.76
N LYS A 112 -17.57 1.55 0.20
CA LYS A 112 -16.56 2.59 -0.05
C LYS A 112 -15.29 2.27 0.72
N ILE A 113 -14.16 2.52 0.08
CA ILE A 113 -12.84 2.33 0.70
C ILE A 113 -12.21 3.69 0.95
N HIS A 114 -11.82 3.92 2.19
CA HIS A 114 -11.06 5.08 2.61
C HIS A 114 -9.63 4.63 2.88
N ALA A 115 -8.66 5.30 2.25
CA ALA A 115 -7.24 5.02 2.42
C ALA A 115 -6.53 6.26 2.95
N ASP A 116 -6.09 6.21 4.20
CA ASP A 116 -5.31 7.27 4.83
C ASP A 116 -3.82 6.88 4.69
N VAL A 117 -3.06 7.65 3.90
CA VAL A 117 -1.63 7.43 3.68
C VAL A 117 -0.83 8.45 4.49
N HIS A 118 0.03 7.96 5.36
CA HIS A 118 0.87 8.76 6.24
C HIS A 118 2.31 8.71 5.77
N LEU A 119 2.93 9.87 5.62
CA LEU A 119 4.37 10.03 5.44
C LEU A 119 4.98 10.53 6.76
N GLY A 120 5.99 9.85 7.27
CA GLY A 120 6.60 10.23 8.55
C GLY A 120 7.96 9.58 8.79
N VAL A 121 8.53 9.83 9.96
CA VAL A 121 9.78 9.19 10.38
C VAL A 121 9.47 7.75 10.84
N PRO A 122 10.09 6.73 10.24
CA PRO A 122 9.85 5.35 10.63
C PRO A 122 10.51 5.04 11.98
N GLN A 123 9.94 4.11 12.74
CA GLN A 123 10.55 3.64 13.97
C GLN A 123 11.81 2.80 13.66
N GLY A 124 12.94 3.18 14.25
CA GLY A 124 14.18 2.39 14.16
C GLY A 124 14.92 2.46 12.81
N MET A 125 14.61 3.45 11.97
CA MET A 125 15.27 3.67 10.68
C MET A 125 15.38 5.17 10.38
N GLU A 126 16.47 5.59 9.76
CA GLU A 126 16.63 6.98 9.29
C GLU A 126 15.79 7.26 8.03
N GLY A 127 15.42 8.53 7.82
CA GLY A 127 14.69 8.97 6.64
C GLY A 127 13.16 8.93 6.79
N PHE A 128 12.46 8.69 5.69
CA PHE A 128 11.00 8.67 5.63
C PHE A 128 10.46 7.25 5.42
N GLY A 129 9.35 6.96 6.09
CA GLY A 129 8.54 5.77 5.91
C GLY A 129 7.10 6.13 5.53
N VAL A 130 6.38 5.12 5.05
CA VAL A 130 4.96 5.21 4.71
C VAL A 130 4.18 4.24 5.60
N ASN A 131 3.07 4.71 6.16
CA ASN A 131 2.05 3.88 6.80
C ASN A 131 0.71 4.10 6.09
N VAL A 132 -0.16 3.09 6.05
CA VAL A 132 -1.49 3.18 5.44
C VAL A 132 -2.54 2.58 6.36
N ASP A 133 -3.61 3.34 6.60
CA ASP A 133 -4.83 2.83 7.23
C ASP A 133 -5.92 2.67 6.18
N ILE A 134 -6.54 1.49 6.13
CA ILE A 134 -7.69 1.21 5.25
C ILE A 134 -8.94 1.07 6.11
N LYS A 135 -9.98 1.83 5.78
CA LYS A 135 -11.32 1.69 6.37
C LYS A 135 -12.33 1.32 5.30
N VAL A 136 -13.19 0.36 5.60
CA VAL A 136 -14.24 -0.11 4.71
C VAL A 136 -15.59 0.35 5.26
N GLU A 137 -16.31 1.11 4.47
CA GLU A 137 -17.67 1.57 4.77
C GLU A 137 -18.68 0.72 4.00
N GLY A 138 -19.81 0.39 4.63
CA GLY A 138 -20.93 -0.29 3.98
C GLY A 138 -20.78 -1.81 3.80
N VAL A 139 -19.89 -2.44 4.56
CA VAL A 139 -19.65 -3.90 4.53
C VAL A 139 -19.49 -4.42 5.95
N GLU A 140 -20.38 -5.30 6.37
CA GLU A 140 -20.39 -5.89 7.73
C GLU A 140 -19.55 -7.18 7.83
N ASP A 141 -19.29 -7.85 6.70
CA ASP A 141 -18.56 -9.13 6.69
C ASP A 141 -17.05 -8.91 6.81
N GLU A 142 -16.54 -8.94 8.04
CA GLU A 142 -15.11 -8.80 8.34
C GLU A 142 -14.24 -9.86 7.63
N LYS A 143 -14.75 -11.08 7.46
CA LYS A 143 -13.99 -12.14 6.76
C LYS A 143 -13.83 -11.81 5.29
N LEU A 144 -14.85 -11.19 4.70
CA LEU A 144 -14.80 -10.71 3.32
C LEU A 144 -13.79 -9.57 3.17
N ILE A 145 -13.77 -8.62 4.12
CA ILE A 145 -12.79 -7.52 4.16
C ILE A 145 -11.37 -8.06 4.30
N GLN A 146 -11.14 -9.00 5.21
CA GLN A 146 -9.84 -9.61 5.43
C GLN A 146 -9.35 -10.40 4.19
N ALA A 147 -10.24 -11.17 3.57
CA ALA A 147 -9.93 -11.87 2.32
C ALA A 147 -9.59 -10.89 1.17
N ALA A 148 -10.27 -9.73 1.11
CA ALA A 148 -9.93 -8.66 0.17
C ALA A 148 -8.53 -8.08 0.46
N HIS A 149 -8.17 -7.87 1.72
CA HIS A 149 -6.84 -7.41 2.12
C HIS A 149 -5.74 -8.38 1.70
N GLU A 150 -5.95 -9.69 1.87
CA GLU A 150 -5.00 -10.73 1.45
C GLU A 150 -4.87 -10.87 -0.07
N PHE A 151 -5.92 -10.47 -0.80
CA PHE A 151 -5.95 -10.52 -2.25
C PHE A 151 -5.41 -9.24 -2.91
N CYS A 152 -5.64 -8.07 -2.30
CA CYS A 152 -5.30 -6.76 -2.86
C CYS A 152 -3.79 -6.64 -3.19
N PRO A 153 -3.41 -6.35 -4.46
CA PRO A 153 -2.02 -6.19 -4.85
C PRO A 153 -1.21 -5.19 -3.99
N TYR A 154 -1.81 -4.06 -3.60
CA TYR A 154 -1.13 -3.04 -2.80
C TYR A 154 -0.88 -3.53 -1.37
N SER A 155 -1.87 -4.17 -0.74
CA SER A 155 -1.71 -4.82 0.56
C SER A 155 -0.61 -5.89 0.52
N ARG A 156 -0.64 -6.77 -0.49
CA ARG A 156 0.36 -7.82 -0.65
C ARG A 156 1.76 -7.24 -0.82
N ALA A 157 1.92 -6.14 -1.56
CA ALA A 157 3.20 -5.47 -1.73
C ALA A 157 3.73 -4.90 -0.40
N LEU A 158 2.89 -4.32 0.45
CA LEU A 158 3.31 -3.80 1.76
C LEU A 158 3.56 -4.89 2.80
N THR A 159 2.87 -6.04 2.71
CA THR A 159 3.03 -7.18 3.62
C THR A 159 4.26 -8.02 3.27
N HIS A 160 4.41 -8.40 1.99
CA HIS A 160 5.43 -9.35 1.54
C HIS A 160 6.60 -8.69 0.81
N GLY A 161 6.45 -7.45 0.36
CA GLY A 161 7.40 -6.78 -0.52
C GLY A 161 7.14 -7.08 -2.00
N ALA A 162 7.61 -6.20 -2.87
CA ALA A 162 7.60 -6.36 -4.32
C ALA A 162 9.02 -6.22 -4.86
N LYS A 163 9.36 -6.95 -5.93
CA LYS A 163 10.65 -6.76 -6.60
C LYS A 163 10.70 -5.39 -7.27
N VAL A 164 11.58 -4.53 -6.78
CA VAL A 164 11.89 -3.21 -7.36
C VAL A 164 13.30 -3.25 -7.95
N THR A 165 13.43 -2.85 -9.21
CA THR A 165 14.73 -2.73 -9.89
C THR A 165 15.01 -1.26 -10.18
N VAL A 166 16.21 -0.78 -9.86
CA VAL A 166 16.67 0.58 -10.15
C VAL A 166 17.88 0.50 -11.07
N SER A 167 17.84 1.21 -12.19
CA SER A 167 18.92 1.27 -13.18
C SER A 167 19.05 2.67 -13.78
N LYS A 168 20.26 3.03 -14.22
CA LYS A 168 20.50 4.23 -15.02
C LYS A 168 19.85 4.05 -16.40
N ALA A 169 19.18 5.10 -16.90
CA ALA A 169 18.64 5.16 -18.26
C ALA A 169 19.75 5.34 -19.30
#